data_AF-A0A822ZML2-F1
#
_entry.id   AF-A0A822ZML2-F1
#
_cell.length_a   1.000
_cell.length_b   1.000
_cell.length_c   1.000
_cell.angle_alpha   90.00
_cell.angle_beta   90.00
_cell.angle_gamma   90.00
#
_symmetry.space_group_name_H-M   'P 1'
#
loop_
_entity.id
_entity.type
_entity.pdbx_description
1 polymer ?
#
loop_
_entity_poly.entity_id
_entity_poly.type
_entity_poly.pdbx_seq_one_letter_code
_entity_poly.pdbx_strand_id
1 'polypeptide(L)' 'MSADVSWQVLEPSLAKGNRVMVFCNTLGSSRAVDHFLGENQIFTVNYHGEVPAEQR' A
#
# COMPACT_ATOMS: atom_id res chain seq x y z
N MET A 1 14.12 2.22 1.52
CA MET A 1 13.33 2.51 0.30
C MET A 1 12.71 3.88 0.50
N SER A 2 13.11 4.88 -0.29
CA SER A 2 12.43 6.18 -0.30
C SER A 2 11.05 5.99 -0.90
N ALA A 3 9.99 6.52 -0.28
CA ALA A 3 8.61 6.40 -0.75
C ALA A 3 8.43 6.85 -2.22
N ASP A 4 9.31 7.74 -2.68
CA ASP A 4 9.39 8.28 -4.05
C ASP A 4 9.51 7.19 -5.13
N VAL A 5 10.31 6.14 -4.88
CA VAL A 5 10.50 5.05 -5.85
C VAL A 5 9.24 4.19 -5.94
N SER A 6 8.51 4.04 -4.83
CA SER A 6 7.24 3.32 -4.81
C SER A 6 6.18 4.07 -5.61
N TRP A 7 6.11 5.40 -5.49
CA TRP A 7 5.11 6.20 -6.22
C TRP A 7 5.28 6.14 -7.74
N GLN A 8 6.52 6.28 -8.23
CA GLN A 8 6.82 6.26 -9.67
C GLN A 8 6.39 4.96 -10.36
N VAL A 9 6.33 3.85 -9.62
CA VAL A 9 5.89 2.55 -10.14
C VAL A 9 4.38 2.36 -9.98
N LEU A 10 3.81 2.82 -8.87
CA LEU A 10 2.39 2.64 -8.56
C LEU A 10 1.49 3.55 -9.40
N GLU A 11 1.83 4.83 -9.52
CA GLU A 11 1.00 5.85 -10.18
C GLU A 11 0.61 5.45 -11.62
N PRO A 12 1.53 5.03 -12.51
CA PRO A 12 1.16 4.68 -13.89
C PRO A 12 0.23 3.46 -13.98
N SER A 13 0.30 2.55 -13.00
CA SER A 13 -0.56 1.36 -12.96
C SER A 13 -1.95 1.72 -12.44
N LEU A 14 -2.02 2.52 -11.38
CA LEU A 14 -3.28 3.00 -10.80
C LEU A 14 -4.04 3.91 -11.79
N ALA A 15 -3.33 4.78 -12.53
CA ALA A 15 -3.93 5.64 -13.56
C ALA A 15 -4.61 4.85 -14.69
N LYS A 16 -4.19 3.60 -14.92
CA LYS A 16 -4.82 2.67 -15.89
C LYS A 16 -5.99 1.89 -15.31
N GLY A 17 -6.33 2.11 -14.03
CA GLY A 17 -7.37 1.38 -13.32
C GLY A 17 -6.96 -0.03 -12.87
N ASN A 18 -5.67 -0.36 -12.89
CA ASN A 18 -5.20 -1.66 -12.43
C ASN A 18 -5.27 -1.75 -10.90
N ARG A 19 -5.59 -2.94 -10.40
CA ARG A 19 -5.39 -3.28 -8.99
C ARG A 19 -3.93 -3.65 -8.77
N VAL A 20 -3.32 -3.12 -7.72
CA VAL A 20 -1.91 -3.36 -7.39
C VAL A 20 -1.79 -3.96 -6.01
N MET A 21 -0.92 -4.96 -5.86
CA MET A 21 -0.57 -5.57 -4.58
C MET A 21 0.88 -5.21 -4.25
N VAL A 22 1.13 -4.70 -3.04
CA VAL A 22 2.45 -4.30 -2.56
C VAL A 22 2.85 -5.22 -1.42
N PHE A 23 3.98 -5.92 -1.57
CA PHE A 23 4.53 -6.77 -0.53
C PHE A 23 5.55 -5.98 0.32
N CYS A 24 5.34 -6.01 1.63
CA CYS A 24 6.22 -5.39 2.61
C CYS A 24 6.84 -6.47 3.51
N ASN A 25 8.15 -6.38 3.78
CA ASN A 25 8.84 -7.38 4.60
C ASN A 25 8.52 -7.26 6.10
N THR A 26 8.12 -6.09 6.57
CA THR A 26 7.83 -5.82 7.98
C THR A 26 6.50 -5.12 8.15
N LEU A 27 5.88 -5.29 9.32
CA LEU A 27 4.66 -4.55 9.65
C LEU A 27 4.85 -3.03 9.59
N GLY A 28 6.01 -2.54 10.06
CA GLY A 28 6.34 -1.12 9.99
C GLY A 28 6.39 -0.57 8.56
N SER A 29 6.91 -1.36 7.60
CA SER A 29 6.88 -0.96 6.18
C SER A 29 5.48 -0.98 5.60
N SER A 30 4.64 -1.97 5.96
CA SER A 30 3.23 -2.01 5.56
C SER A 30 2.47 -0.77 6.02
N ARG A 31 2.60 -0.40 7.30
CA ARG A 31 1.94 0.79 7.87
C ARG A 31 2.42 2.11 7.24
N ALA A 32 3.73 2.21 6.95
CA ALA A 32 4.27 3.41 6.30
C ALA A 32 3.74 3.59 4.87
N VAL A 33 3.64 2.49 4.10
CA VAL A 33 3.06 2.51 2.75
C VAL A 33 1.57 2.82 2.80
N ASP A 34 0.83 2.21 3.74
CA ASP A 34 -0.60 2.47 3.92
C ASP A 34 -0.88 3.94 4.24
N HIS A 35 -0.12 4.52 5.18
CA HIS A 35 -0.23 5.94 5.52
C HIS A 35 0.05 6.83 4.31
N PHE A 36 1.15 6.58 3.60
CA PHE A 36 1.52 7.36 2.41
C PHE A 36 0.45 7.29 1.32
N LEU A 37 -0.12 6.11 1.06
CA LEU A 37 -1.19 5.95 0.07
C LEU A 37 -2.49 6.61 0.53
N GLY A 38 -2.82 6.54 1.82
CA GLY A 38 -3.95 7.23 2.42
C GLY A 38 -3.86 8.76 2.31
N GLU A 39 -2.67 9.34 2.53
CA GLU A 39 -2.42 10.78 2.31
C GLU A 39 -2.66 11.19 0.84
N ASN A 40 -2.39 10.29 -0.09
CA ASN A 40 -2.64 10.49 -1.53
C ASN A 40 -4.05 10.06 -1.98
N GLN A 41 -4.99 9.85 -1.05
CA GLN A 41 -6.39 9.50 -1.31
C GLN A 41 -6.55 8.16 -2.06
N ILE A 42 -5.61 7.24 -1.88
CA ILE A 42 -5.67 5.89 -2.44
C ILE A 42 -6.15 4.94 -1.36
N PHE A 43 -7.27 4.28 -1.62
CA PHE A 43 -7.82 3.27 -0.73
C PHE A 43 -7.05 1.96 -0.84
N THR A 44 -6.63 1.44 0.30
CA THR A 44 -5.82 0.23 0.46
C THR A 44 -6.50 -0.74 1.41
N VAL A 45 -6.26 -2.04 1.20
CA VAL A 45 -6.61 -3.10 2.16
C VAL A 45 -5.30 -3.74 2.61
N ASN A 46 -5.12 -3.86 3.93
CA ASN A 46 -3.89 -4.39 4.50
C ASN A 46 -4.07 -5.83 4.95
N TYR A 47 -3.12 -6.68 4.56
CA TYR A 47 -3.09 -8.09 4.93
C TYR A 47 -1.88 -8.35 5.83
N HIS A 48 -2.04 -8.10 7.14
CA HIS A 48 -1.02 -8.42 8.13
C HIS A 48 -1.62 -9.03 9.40
N GLY A 49 -0.77 -9.66 10.21
CA GLY A 49 -1.19 -10.50 11.35
C GLY A 49 -2.06 -9.79 12.40
N GLU A 50 -1.91 -8.48 12.55
CA GLU A 50 -2.71 -7.67 13.48
C GLU A 50 -4.09 -7.24 12.96
N VAL A 51 -4.37 -7.38 11.65
CA VAL A 51 -5.74 -7.13 11.16
C VAL A 51 -6.60 -8.33 11.58
N PRO A 52 -7.76 -8.13 12.23
CA PRO A 52 -8.71 -9.21 12.55
C PRO A 52 -9.09 -10.01 11.31
N ALA A 53 -9.31 -11.32 11.42
CA ALA A 53 -9.57 -12.17 10.27
C ALA A 53 -10.83 -11.76 9.49
N GLU A 54 -11.80 -11.16 10.18
CA GLU A 54 -13.07 -10.67 9.64
C GLU A 54 -12.92 -9.34 8.86
N GLN A 55 -11.77 -8.69 8.97
CA GLN A 55 -11.46 -7.37 8.40
C GLN A 55 -10.35 -7.41 7.34
N ARG A 56 -9.84 -8.61 7.03
CA ARG A 56 -8.84 -8.86 5.99
C ARG A 56 -9.49 -8.96 4.62
#